data_AF-A0A9Q0NCX5-F1
#
_entry.id   AF-A0A9Q0NCX5-F1
#
_cell.length_a   1.000
_cell.length_b   1.000
_cell.length_c   1.000
_cell.angle_alpha   90.00
_cell.angle_beta   90.00
_cell.angle_gamma   90.00
#
_symmetry.space_group_name_H-M   'P 1'
#
loop_
_entity.id
_entity.type
_entity.pdbx_description
1 polymer ?
#
loop_
_entity_poly.entity_id
_entity_poly.type
_entity_poly.pdbx_seq_one_letter_code
_entity_poly.pdbx_strand_id
1 'polypeptide(L)'
;MDSLDINKKRVIELGFRYVNVSWKTVIEDEVELSILSGGYSSRLYLIEDKSKSSSNPTKKFLVRLYGGKLVDVSDPIRPDRSEIKETLVFYAVGLAGLGPRLYGSFDGGRVEEFVYSHMLTQADYDQRPETMLELARKLARFHALDLPISKERHQILDACEGYYQQRDLEQFRELAKHLGMKDMSKIEDFDVMAEIEWLKKNENVISGRIVTISGDTNKNNVLVRDELDKFGERVMIIDYELCARDFRGRDIGAVFAMKIIEHKDGYFSICCDYPDETWRRKFITEYLKQTKELNYFEWDEKLDSADHVLMEAEFFMFYIVQMIIGFFMNQKADSLFFKMEMDKARSMLDLTAHFIDVYHKRKSCFVKTYGKPTGTLLPISVRITALDETIMKISLLFYSKLILFLIAVIIASVQSYWRDFEFSGVENVKSGFLQTDLRVTRYNRTTIAVSGFLSIADDSQNYDCEGKVFRSTAGNNQYKLRPYKIARDSCCNLLESVYWKPIEARVATSSDLPKRINNEMYCITAKQGTYTLRNFVFDTQHIPKFSLPGSYRVDFYFYKMPDNELSTLRVFIKLL
;
A
#
# COMPACT_ATOMS: atom_id res chain seq x y z
N MET A 1 -28.47 6.29 0.25
CA MET A 1 -28.69 6.27 -1.21
C MET A 1 -27.49 5.61 -1.85
N ASP A 2 -27.64 4.35 -2.22
CA ASP A 2 -26.66 3.58 -2.98
C ASP A 2 -26.66 4.07 -4.43
N SER A 3 -25.55 4.65 -4.89
CA SER A 3 -25.41 5.03 -6.30
C SER A 3 -23.97 4.85 -6.78
N LEU A 4 -23.66 3.61 -7.12
CA LEU A 4 -22.76 3.25 -8.23
C LEU A 4 -23.12 1.82 -8.58
N ASP A 5 -24.29 1.69 -9.20
CA ASP A 5 -24.76 0.46 -9.81
C ASP A 5 -23.81 0.17 -10.98
N ILE A 6 -22.67 -0.45 -10.67
CA ILE A 6 -21.74 -0.94 -11.68
C ILE A 6 -22.56 -1.90 -12.53
N ASN A 7 -22.80 -1.52 -13.78
CA ASN A 7 -23.65 -2.27 -14.70
C ASN A 7 -23.15 -3.72 -14.75
N LYS A 8 -23.95 -4.67 -14.24
CA LYS A 8 -23.60 -6.10 -14.17
C LYS A 8 -23.11 -6.63 -15.51
N LYS A 9 -23.76 -6.19 -16.60
CA LYS A 9 -23.38 -6.49 -17.98
C LYS A 9 -21.94 -6.05 -18.27
N ARG A 10 -21.53 -4.88 -17.79
CA ARG A 10 -20.17 -4.37 -17.99
C ARG A 10 -19.11 -5.23 -17.29
N VAL A 11 -19.37 -5.70 -16.08
CA VAL A 11 -18.45 -6.59 -15.34
C VAL A 11 -18.32 -7.94 -16.06
N ILE A 12 -19.44 -8.50 -16.51
CA ILE A 12 -19.47 -9.74 -17.29
C ILE A 12 -18.68 -9.58 -18.60
N GLU A 13 -18.96 -8.51 -19.36
CA GLU A 13 -18.25 -8.18 -20.62
C GLU A 13 -16.74 -8.01 -20.40
N LEU A 14 -16.32 -7.36 -19.30
CA LEU A 14 -14.91 -7.22 -18.95
C LEU A 14 -14.27 -8.58 -18.71
N GLY A 15 -14.94 -9.44 -17.92
CA GLY A 15 -14.51 -10.81 -17.68
C GLY A 15 -14.30 -11.60 -18.96
N PHE A 16 -15.31 -11.61 -19.84
CA PHE A 16 -15.33 -12.37 -21.10
C PHE A 16 -14.20 -12.04 -22.08
N ARG A 17 -13.59 -10.86 -21.96
CA ARG A 17 -12.43 -10.49 -22.78
C ARG A 17 -11.18 -11.29 -22.44
N TYR A 18 -11.06 -11.77 -21.20
CA TYR A 18 -9.83 -12.36 -20.66
C TYR A 18 -9.95 -13.86 -20.34
N VAL A 19 -11.15 -14.43 -20.39
CA VAL A 19 -11.37 -15.87 -20.20
C VAL A 19 -11.42 -16.64 -21.53
N ASN A 20 -11.25 -17.96 -21.44
CA ASN A 20 -11.17 -18.86 -22.60
C ASN A 20 -12.38 -18.78 -23.53
N VAL A 21 -12.21 -19.24 -24.78
CA VAL A 21 -13.26 -19.24 -25.83
C VAL A 21 -14.56 -19.92 -25.38
N SER A 22 -14.50 -20.89 -24.46
CA SER A 22 -15.68 -21.56 -23.88
C SER A 22 -16.62 -20.64 -23.10
N TRP A 23 -16.19 -19.43 -22.75
CA TRP A 23 -17.02 -18.39 -22.14
C TRP A 23 -17.62 -17.43 -23.16
N LYS A 24 -17.07 -17.36 -24.37
CA LYS A 24 -17.56 -16.48 -25.45
C LYS A 24 -18.85 -16.98 -26.10
N THR A 25 -19.21 -18.24 -25.86
CA THR A 25 -20.41 -18.89 -26.40
C THR A 25 -21.56 -19.00 -25.39
N VAL A 26 -21.36 -18.52 -24.16
CA VAL A 26 -22.37 -18.58 -23.08
C VAL A 26 -23.41 -17.49 -23.33
N ILE A 27 -24.68 -17.84 -23.18
CA ILE A 27 -25.80 -16.89 -23.30
C ILE A 27 -25.80 -15.99 -22.07
N GLU A 28 -25.92 -14.67 -22.26
CA GLU A 28 -25.84 -13.68 -21.18
C GLU A 28 -26.84 -13.96 -20.04
N ASP A 29 -28.03 -14.47 -20.37
CA ASP A 29 -29.08 -14.85 -19.39
C ASP A 29 -28.73 -16.09 -18.55
N GLU A 30 -27.72 -16.87 -18.94
CA GLU A 30 -27.24 -18.05 -18.21
C GLU A 30 -26.06 -17.73 -17.28
N VAL A 31 -25.67 -16.46 -17.20
CA VAL A 31 -24.55 -15.98 -16.39
C VAL A 31 -25.07 -15.34 -15.11
N GLU A 32 -24.68 -15.88 -13.97
CA GLU A 32 -24.95 -15.24 -12.68
C GLU A 32 -23.73 -14.44 -12.21
N LEU A 33 -23.98 -13.20 -11.78
CA LEU A 33 -23.01 -12.36 -11.09
C LEU A 33 -23.40 -12.25 -9.62
N SER A 34 -22.51 -12.67 -8.74
CA SER A 34 -22.62 -12.52 -7.29
C SER A 34 -21.47 -11.68 -6.73
N ILE A 35 -21.72 -10.95 -5.66
CA ILE A 35 -20.69 -10.19 -4.94
C ILE A 35 -20.22 -11.08 -3.79
N LEU A 36 -18.95 -11.51 -3.81
CA LEU A 36 -18.43 -12.41 -2.76
C LEU A 36 -18.06 -11.64 -1.50
N SER A 37 -17.47 -10.46 -1.66
CA SER A 37 -17.20 -9.50 -0.59
C SER A 37 -16.57 -8.24 -1.21
N GLY A 38 -16.87 -7.08 -0.63
CA GLY A 38 -16.10 -5.87 -0.86
C GLY A 38 -15.04 -5.79 0.23
N GLY A 39 -13.81 -6.20 -0.07
CA GLY A 39 -12.70 -5.87 0.81
C GLY A 39 -12.57 -4.35 0.94
N TYR A 40 -11.91 -3.86 1.99
CA TYR A 40 -11.72 -2.42 2.20
C TYR A 40 -11.10 -1.73 0.99
N SER A 41 -10.34 -2.50 0.20
CA SER A 41 -9.40 -2.04 -0.82
C SER A 41 -9.83 -2.34 -2.27
N SER A 42 -10.76 -3.28 -2.48
CA SER A 42 -11.20 -3.78 -3.80
C SER A 42 -12.60 -4.41 -3.75
N ARG A 43 -13.29 -4.45 -4.89
CA ARG A 43 -14.60 -5.12 -5.04
C ARG A 43 -14.43 -6.42 -5.82
N LEU A 44 -14.94 -7.52 -5.27
CA LEU A 44 -14.79 -8.85 -5.86
C LEU A 44 -16.14 -9.40 -6.35
N TYR A 45 -16.20 -9.68 -7.66
CA TYR A 45 -17.35 -10.24 -8.33
C TYR A 45 -17.07 -11.68 -8.76
N LEU A 46 -17.96 -12.60 -8.40
CA LEU A 46 -17.96 -13.97 -8.91
C LEU A 46 -18.91 -14.06 -10.09
N ILE A 47 -18.37 -14.53 -11.21
CA ILE A 47 -19.13 -14.84 -12.42
C ILE A 47 -19.26 -16.36 -12.52
N GLU A 48 -20.50 -16.84 -12.63
CA GLU A 48 -20.82 -18.26 -12.73
C GLU A 48 -21.66 -18.54 -13.99
N ASP A 49 -21.24 -19.55 -14.76
CA ASP A 49 -22.00 -20.10 -15.89
C ASP A 49 -22.97 -21.18 -15.39
N LYS A 50 -24.27 -20.89 -15.42
CA LYS A 50 -25.31 -21.81 -14.94
C LYS A 50 -25.57 -22.97 -15.89
N SER A 51 -25.16 -22.87 -17.16
CA SER A 51 -25.30 -23.97 -18.13
C SER A 51 -24.35 -25.13 -17.84
N LYS A 52 -23.21 -24.87 -17.19
CA LYS A 52 -22.18 -25.88 -16.90
C LYS A 52 -22.49 -26.68 -15.63
N SER A 53 -22.07 -27.95 -15.59
CA SER A 53 -22.11 -28.77 -14.37
C SER A 53 -21.22 -28.19 -13.27
N SER A 54 -21.55 -28.46 -12.01
CA SER A 54 -20.76 -28.02 -10.84
C SER A 54 -19.30 -28.47 -10.88
N SER A 55 -19.02 -29.61 -11.50
CA SER A 55 -17.69 -30.20 -11.66
C SER A 55 -16.83 -29.56 -12.76
N ASN A 56 -17.36 -28.62 -13.56
CA ASN A 56 -16.60 -28.03 -14.65
C ASN A 56 -15.63 -26.96 -14.11
N PRO A 57 -14.30 -27.10 -14.32
CA PRO A 57 -13.31 -26.16 -13.78
C PRO A 57 -13.37 -24.77 -14.42
N THR A 58 -14.07 -24.63 -15.55
CA THR A 58 -14.31 -23.36 -16.25
C THR A 58 -15.70 -22.81 -15.99
N LYS A 59 -16.39 -23.25 -14.94
CA LYS A 59 -17.72 -22.77 -14.57
C LYS A 59 -17.70 -21.41 -13.85
N LYS A 60 -16.61 -21.08 -13.15
CA LYS A 60 -16.51 -19.88 -12.33
C LYS A 60 -15.22 -19.11 -12.60
N PHE A 61 -15.27 -17.79 -12.55
CA PHE A 61 -14.10 -16.92 -12.48
C PHE A 61 -14.41 -15.67 -11.66
N LEU A 62 -13.36 -14.95 -11.27
CA LEU A 62 -13.47 -13.74 -10.47
C LEU A 62 -13.08 -12.51 -11.28
N VAL A 63 -13.81 -11.41 -11.09
CA VAL A 63 -13.43 -10.08 -11.54
C VAL A 63 -13.18 -9.23 -10.30
N ARG A 64 -11.95 -8.76 -10.13
CA ARG A 64 -11.57 -7.81 -9.09
C ARG A 64 -11.42 -6.42 -9.68
N LEU A 65 -12.13 -5.46 -9.11
CA LEU A 65 -11.98 -4.04 -9.43
C LEU A 65 -11.21 -3.36 -8.29
N TYR A 66 -10.17 -2.60 -8.64
CA TYR A 66 -9.42 -1.79 -7.70
C TYR A 66 -10.25 -0.57 -7.25
N GLY A 67 -10.11 -0.19 -5.98
CA GLY A 67 -10.83 0.94 -5.39
C GLY A 67 -12.06 0.55 -4.56
N GLY A 68 -12.22 1.23 -3.41
CA GLY A 68 -13.27 0.97 -2.41
C GLY A 68 -13.69 2.25 -1.66
N LYS A 69 -14.84 2.22 -0.94
CA LYS A 69 -15.46 3.39 -0.28
C LYS A 69 -14.62 4.03 0.85
N LEU A 70 -13.46 3.48 1.23
CA LEU A 70 -12.72 3.86 2.45
C LEU A 70 -11.21 4.10 2.29
N VAL A 71 -10.63 3.98 1.10
CA VAL A 71 -9.16 4.06 0.97
C VAL A 71 -8.77 5.44 0.47
N ASP A 72 -8.52 6.33 1.42
CA ASP A 72 -7.84 7.61 1.18
C ASP A 72 -6.38 7.33 0.78
N VAL A 73 -5.81 8.21 -0.04
CA VAL A 73 -4.41 8.17 -0.52
C VAL A 73 -3.41 8.36 0.63
N SER A 74 -3.91 8.48 1.87
CA SER A 74 -3.17 8.72 3.11
C SER A 74 -2.94 7.47 3.98
N ASP A 75 -3.23 6.25 3.51
CA ASP A 75 -2.99 5.02 4.29
C ASP A 75 -1.48 4.80 4.55
N PRO A 76 -1.01 4.95 5.80
CA PRO A 76 0.42 4.90 6.13
C PRO A 76 1.05 3.51 5.94
N ILE A 77 0.28 2.40 5.88
CA ILE A 77 0.83 1.08 5.51
C ILE A 77 1.20 1.02 4.03
N ARG A 78 0.51 1.77 3.17
CA ARG A 78 0.56 1.59 1.72
C ARG A 78 0.95 2.87 0.98
N PRO A 79 2.12 3.48 1.29
CA PRO A 79 2.56 4.71 0.64
C PRO A 79 2.88 4.51 -0.86
N ASP A 80 3.08 3.26 -1.32
CA ASP A 80 3.41 2.89 -2.71
C ASP A 80 2.39 1.89 -3.28
N ARG A 81 1.09 2.22 -3.22
CA ARG A 81 0.05 1.36 -3.80
C ARG A 81 0.11 1.43 -5.32
N SER A 82 0.79 0.46 -5.92
CA SER A 82 0.90 0.28 -7.37
C SER A 82 0.09 -0.94 -7.81
N GLU A 83 -1.02 -0.70 -8.53
CA GLU A 83 -1.84 -1.77 -9.15
C GLU A 83 -0.99 -2.67 -10.06
N ILE A 84 0.02 -2.07 -10.71
CA ILE A 84 1.01 -2.78 -11.54
C ILE A 84 1.84 -3.72 -10.66
N LYS A 85 2.38 -3.25 -9.54
CA LYS A 85 3.17 -4.09 -8.62
C LYS A 85 2.33 -5.25 -8.09
N GLU A 86 1.10 -4.98 -7.65
CA GLU A 86 0.20 -6.00 -7.14
C GLU A 86 -0.12 -7.05 -8.22
N THR A 87 -0.41 -6.61 -9.44
CA THR A 87 -0.67 -7.50 -10.59
C THR A 87 0.56 -8.37 -10.91
N LEU A 88 1.77 -7.80 -10.90
CA LEU A 88 3.01 -8.54 -11.17
C LEU A 88 3.28 -9.61 -10.11
N VAL A 89 3.11 -9.26 -8.83
CA VAL A 89 3.23 -10.21 -7.73
C VAL A 89 2.19 -11.32 -7.88
N PHE A 90 0.92 -10.97 -8.08
CA PHE A 90 -0.16 -11.94 -8.25
C PHE A 90 0.11 -12.90 -9.41
N TYR A 91 0.54 -12.38 -10.56
CA TYR A 91 0.90 -13.18 -11.73
C TYR A 91 2.06 -14.15 -11.44
N ALA A 92 3.15 -13.66 -10.84
CA ALA A 92 4.33 -14.46 -10.55
C ALA A 92 4.03 -15.57 -9.51
N VAL A 93 3.27 -15.28 -8.47
CA VAL A 93 2.84 -16.28 -7.46
C VAL A 93 1.93 -17.34 -8.09
N GLY A 94 1.02 -16.93 -8.98
CA GLY A 94 0.17 -17.83 -9.75
C GLY A 94 0.98 -18.75 -10.68
N LEU A 95 1.99 -18.23 -11.39
CA LEU A 95 2.90 -19.03 -12.22
C LEU A 95 3.70 -20.04 -11.40
N ALA A 96 4.12 -19.68 -10.18
CA ALA A 96 4.77 -20.59 -9.26
C ALA A 96 3.82 -21.70 -8.76
N GLY A 97 2.52 -21.60 -9.02
CA GLY A 97 1.49 -22.52 -8.55
C GLY A 97 1.23 -22.40 -7.05
N LEU A 98 1.51 -21.24 -6.46
CA LEU A 98 1.31 -20.94 -5.04
C LEU A 98 0.11 -20.02 -4.79
N GLY A 99 -0.50 -19.51 -5.87
CA GLY A 99 -1.67 -18.64 -5.83
C GLY A 99 -2.63 -18.89 -7.00
N PRO A 100 -3.73 -18.14 -7.07
CA PRO A 100 -4.69 -18.24 -8.16
C PRO A 100 -4.07 -17.81 -9.49
N ARG A 101 -4.54 -18.37 -10.60
CA ARG A 101 -4.12 -17.92 -11.93
C ARG A 101 -4.72 -16.55 -12.26
N LEU A 102 -3.89 -15.69 -12.86
CA LEU A 102 -4.34 -14.47 -13.51
C LEU A 102 -4.79 -14.79 -14.94
N TYR A 103 -6.06 -14.52 -15.27
CA TYR A 103 -6.56 -14.64 -16.64
C TYR A 103 -6.30 -13.37 -17.46
N GLY A 104 -6.34 -12.19 -16.82
CA GLY A 104 -5.99 -10.94 -17.47
C GLY A 104 -6.01 -9.75 -16.51
N SER A 105 -5.42 -8.65 -16.94
CA SER A 105 -5.45 -7.35 -16.24
C SER A 105 -5.95 -6.26 -17.17
N PHE A 106 -6.53 -5.22 -16.60
CA PHE A 106 -7.03 -4.05 -17.31
C PHE A 106 -6.93 -2.82 -16.40
N ASP A 107 -7.17 -1.65 -16.97
CA ASP A 107 -7.15 -0.39 -16.22
C ASP A 107 -8.22 -0.41 -15.11
N GLY A 108 -7.79 -0.35 -13.84
CA GLY A 108 -8.67 -0.43 -12.68
C GLY A 108 -9.10 -1.85 -12.26
N GLY A 109 -8.51 -2.94 -12.77
CA GLY A 109 -8.82 -4.28 -12.26
C GLY A 109 -8.11 -5.47 -12.90
N ARG A 110 -8.51 -6.67 -12.47
CA ARG A 110 -8.02 -7.95 -13.00
C ARG A 110 -9.07 -9.06 -12.98
N VAL A 111 -8.84 -10.08 -13.81
CA VAL A 111 -9.65 -11.30 -13.89
C VAL A 111 -8.83 -12.47 -13.36
N GLU A 112 -9.37 -13.19 -12.38
CA GLU A 112 -8.68 -14.22 -11.60
C GLU A 112 -9.41 -15.57 -11.71
N GLU A 113 -8.67 -16.65 -11.51
CA GLU A 113 -9.22 -17.98 -11.25
C GLU A 113 -10.09 -17.98 -10.00
N PHE A 114 -11.26 -18.63 -10.09
CA PHE A 114 -12.03 -18.99 -8.91
C PHE A 114 -11.49 -20.29 -8.32
N VAL A 115 -10.98 -20.23 -7.09
CA VAL A 115 -10.44 -21.39 -6.39
C VAL A 115 -11.54 -22.03 -5.53
N TYR A 116 -11.95 -23.25 -5.89
CA TYR A 116 -12.90 -24.05 -5.11
C TYR A 116 -12.27 -24.43 -3.76
N SER A 117 -12.77 -23.81 -2.70
CA SER A 117 -12.17 -23.82 -1.37
C SER A 117 -13.12 -23.22 -0.32
N HIS A 118 -12.74 -23.38 0.94
CA HIS A 118 -13.22 -22.55 2.05
C HIS A 118 -12.05 -21.75 2.66
N MET A 119 -12.35 -20.62 3.31
CA MET A 119 -11.33 -19.88 4.10
C MET A 119 -10.89 -20.71 5.30
N LEU A 120 -9.64 -20.57 5.73
CA LEU A 120 -9.11 -21.27 6.89
C LEU A 120 -9.95 -20.95 8.14
N THR A 121 -10.57 -21.97 8.73
CA THR A 121 -11.45 -21.80 9.91
C THR A 121 -10.73 -22.16 11.21
N GLN A 122 -11.31 -21.75 12.34
CA GLN A 122 -10.82 -22.24 13.65
C GLN A 122 -10.92 -23.77 13.77
N ALA A 123 -11.94 -24.39 13.17
CA ALA A 123 -12.07 -25.85 13.15
C ALA A 123 -10.90 -26.51 12.41
N ASP A 124 -10.40 -25.93 11.31
CA ASP A 124 -9.21 -26.43 10.63
C ASP A 124 -7.96 -26.33 11.52
N TYR A 125 -7.82 -25.26 12.30
CA TYR A 125 -6.72 -25.12 13.27
C TYR A 125 -6.71 -26.20 14.36
N ASP A 126 -7.89 -26.57 14.86
CA ASP A 126 -8.01 -27.42 16.05
C ASP A 126 -8.14 -28.91 15.69
N GLN A 127 -8.76 -29.21 14.55
CA GLN A 127 -9.09 -30.58 14.15
C GLN A 127 -8.16 -31.12 13.06
N ARG A 128 -7.43 -30.25 12.35
CA ARG A 128 -6.60 -30.60 11.19
C ARG A 128 -5.18 -30.07 11.32
N PRO A 129 -4.36 -30.62 12.24
CA PRO A 129 -3.00 -30.15 12.46
C PRO A 129 -2.13 -30.24 11.20
N GLU A 130 -2.44 -31.15 10.26
CA GLU A 130 -1.79 -31.25 8.96
C GLU A 130 -1.95 -29.99 8.11
N THR A 131 -3.11 -29.33 8.13
CA THR A 131 -3.36 -28.07 7.40
C THR A 131 -2.34 -27.00 7.79
N MET A 132 -2.00 -26.92 9.07
CA MET A 132 -1.01 -25.96 9.56
C MET A 132 0.42 -26.33 9.15
N LEU A 133 0.71 -27.62 9.00
CA LEU A 133 1.97 -28.08 8.44
C LEU A 133 2.04 -27.80 6.93
N GLU A 134 0.93 -27.93 6.19
CA GLU A 134 0.86 -27.49 4.79
C GLU A 134 1.12 -25.98 4.70
N LEU A 135 0.51 -25.17 5.56
CA LEU A 135 0.77 -23.72 5.61
C LEU A 135 2.25 -23.42 5.86
N ALA A 136 2.91 -24.14 6.77
CA ALA A 136 4.34 -23.99 7.01
C ALA A 136 5.16 -24.26 5.74
N ARG A 137 4.83 -25.32 4.98
CA ARG A 137 5.50 -25.63 3.71
C ARG A 137 5.17 -24.61 2.61
N LYS A 138 3.93 -24.15 2.51
CA LYS A 138 3.53 -23.09 1.57
C LYS A 138 4.29 -21.80 1.84
N LEU A 139 4.41 -21.42 3.11
CA LEU A 139 5.14 -20.22 3.50
C LEU A 139 6.64 -20.34 3.16
N ALA A 140 7.26 -21.49 3.40
CA ALA A 140 8.65 -21.74 2.97
C ALA A 140 8.83 -21.61 1.44
N ARG A 141 7.88 -22.13 0.64
CA ARG A 141 7.90 -21.98 -0.83
C ARG A 141 7.67 -20.54 -1.27
N PHE A 142 6.79 -19.81 -0.59
CA PHE A 142 6.55 -18.39 -0.86
C PHE A 142 7.80 -17.54 -0.56
N HIS A 143 8.45 -17.80 0.57
CA HIS A 143 9.70 -17.14 0.97
C HIS A 143 10.86 -17.33 -0.02
N ALA A 144 10.84 -18.42 -0.78
CA ALA A 144 11.81 -18.73 -1.82
C ALA A 144 11.55 -18.03 -3.17
N LEU A 145 10.42 -17.32 -3.33
CA LEU A 145 10.10 -16.64 -4.58
C LEU A 145 10.99 -15.43 -4.82
N ASP A 146 11.56 -15.36 -6.03
CA ASP A 146 12.20 -14.14 -6.54
C ASP A 146 11.17 -13.30 -7.30
N LEU A 147 10.52 -12.38 -6.57
CA LEU A 147 9.50 -11.49 -7.11
C LEU A 147 10.09 -10.16 -7.58
N PRO A 148 9.51 -9.51 -8.62
CA PRO A 148 9.93 -8.21 -9.13
C PRO A 148 9.45 -7.05 -8.24
N ILE A 149 9.75 -7.12 -6.95
CA ILE A 149 9.47 -6.10 -5.94
C ILE A 149 10.77 -5.43 -5.48
N SER A 150 10.67 -4.34 -4.72
CA SER A 150 11.85 -3.72 -4.10
C SER A 150 12.66 -4.75 -3.32
N LYS A 151 13.98 -4.73 -3.53
CA LYS A 151 14.92 -5.59 -2.80
C LYS A 151 15.33 -4.99 -1.46
N GLU A 152 15.00 -3.71 -1.24
CA GLU A 152 15.16 -3.06 0.05
C GLU A 152 14.15 -3.60 1.06
N ARG A 153 14.58 -3.65 2.31
CA ARG A 153 13.74 -4.09 3.41
C ARG A 153 12.61 -3.08 3.66
N HIS A 154 11.40 -3.57 3.82
CA HIS A 154 10.24 -2.75 4.19
C HIS A 154 10.24 -2.40 5.68
N GLN A 155 10.07 -1.12 6.02
CA GLN A 155 10.06 -0.63 7.41
C GLN A 155 8.62 -0.41 7.91
N ILE A 156 7.96 -1.51 8.27
CA ILE A 156 6.54 -1.52 8.70
C ILE A 156 6.27 -0.70 9.98
N LEU A 157 7.27 -0.48 10.84
CA LEU A 157 7.07 0.24 12.10
C LEU A 157 6.75 1.72 11.89
N ASP A 158 7.25 2.32 10.81
CA ASP A 158 6.92 3.70 10.48
C ASP A 158 5.44 3.83 10.09
N ALA A 159 4.88 2.80 9.45
CA ALA A 159 3.44 2.71 9.20
C ALA A 159 2.62 2.53 10.48
N CYS A 160 3.09 1.69 11.42
CA CYS A 160 2.45 1.52 12.72
C CYS A 160 2.39 2.85 13.47
N GLU A 161 3.51 3.55 13.54
CA GLU A 161 3.62 4.87 14.17
C GLU A 161 2.62 5.87 13.57
N GLY A 162 2.45 5.87 12.23
CA GLY A 162 1.46 6.69 11.54
C GLY A 162 0.02 6.43 12.00
N TYR A 163 -0.39 5.17 12.20
CA TYR A 163 -1.72 4.86 12.74
C TYR A 163 -1.93 5.34 14.16
N TYR A 164 -0.90 5.19 15.00
CA TYR A 164 -1.00 5.64 16.37
C TYR A 164 -0.99 7.15 16.49
N GLN A 165 -0.31 7.89 15.61
CA GLN A 165 -0.38 9.35 15.56
C GLN A 165 -1.76 9.86 15.13
N GLN A 166 -2.52 9.05 14.38
CA GLN A 166 -3.86 9.41 13.89
C GLN A 166 -5.00 8.98 14.83
N ARG A 167 -4.70 8.23 15.90
CA ARG A 167 -5.71 7.69 16.82
C ARG A 167 -6.45 8.78 17.59
N ASP A 168 -7.75 8.59 17.80
CA ASP A 168 -8.59 9.48 18.61
C ASP A 168 -8.94 8.80 19.94
N LEU A 169 -8.09 8.97 20.96
CA LEU A 169 -8.31 8.35 22.27
C LEU A 169 -9.62 8.80 22.94
N GLU A 170 -10.09 10.01 22.67
CA GLU A 170 -11.31 10.53 23.28
C GLU A 170 -12.54 9.83 22.70
N GLN A 171 -12.54 9.59 21.39
CA GLN A 171 -13.54 8.77 20.72
C GLN A 171 -13.58 7.34 21.28
N PHE A 172 -12.42 6.75 21.57
CA PHE A 172 -12.35 5.42 22.20
C PHE A 172 -12.98 5.40 23.60
N ARG A 173 -12.74 6.44 24.42
CA ARG A 173 -13.34 6.56 25.76
C ARG A 173 -14.86 6.68 25.71
N GLU A 174 -15.37 7.55 24.84
CA GLU A 174 -16.81 7.75 24.71
C GLU A 174 -17.50 6.47 24.20
N LEU A 175 -16.89 5.75 23.26
CA LEU A 175 -17.39 4.45 22.81
C LEU A 175 -17.41 3.43 23.95
N ALA A 176 -16.31 3.29 24.68
CA ALA A 176 -16.19 2.34 25.79
C ALA A 176 -17.25 2.61 26.87
N LYS A 177 -17.49 3.89 27.19
CA LYS A 177 -18.53 4.33 28.11
C LYS A 177 -19.93 3.99 27.60
N HIS A 178 -20.19 4.22 26.31
CA HIS A 178 -21.48 3.87 25.69
C HIS A 178 -21.74 2.37 25.67
N LEU A 179 -20.68 1.55 25.54
CA LEU A 179 -20.74 0.09 25.61
C LEU A 179 -20.76 -0.48 27.04
N GLY A 180 -20.71 0.38 28.06
CA GLY A 180 -20.71 -0.04 29.46
C GLY A 180 -19.44 -0.80 29.88
N MET A 181 -18.32 -0.57 29.18
CA MET A 181 -17.03 -1.13 29.59
C MET A 181 -16.60 -0.49 30.91
N LYS A 182 -16.34 -1.34 31.91
CA LYS A 182 -16.02 -0.89 33.27
C LYS A 182 -14.55 -0.56 33.48
N ASP A 183 -13.68 -1.09 32.63
CA ASP A 183 -12.23 -0.95 32.76
C ASP A 183 -11.60 -0.78 31.37
N MET A 184 -11.01 0.40 31.16
CA MET A 184 -10.24 0.76 29.97
C MET A 184 -8.75 0.95 30.27
N SER A 185 -8.33 0.76 31.53
CA SER A 185 -6.96 1.02 31.99
C SER A 185 -5.93 0.28 31.14
N LYS A 186 -6.21 -0.97 30.75
CA LYS A 186 -5.32 -1.74 29.87
C LYS A 186 -5.00 -1.05 28.55
N ILE A 187 -5.97 -0.39 27.94
CA ILE A 187 -5.79 0.29 26.65
C ILE A 187 -5.17 1.68 26.87
N GLU A 188 -5.60 2.38 27.92
CA GLU A 188 -5.12 3.73 28.24
C GLU A 188 -3.67 3.76 28.77
N ASP A 189 -3.29 2.76 29.57
CA ASP A 189 -1.97 2.63 30.18
C ASP A 189 -0.95 1.99 29.24
N PHE A 190 -1.38 1.47 28.08
CA PHE A 190 -0.49 0.88 27.10
C PHE A 190 0.31 1.97 26.38
N ASP A 191 1.55 2.19 26.80
CA ASP A 191 2.48 3.13 26.16
C ASP A 191 3.00 2.59 24.82
N VAL A 192 2.17 2.77 23.80
CA VAL A 192 2.45 2.35 22.44
C VAL A 192 3.77 2.92 21.91
N MET A 193 4.08 4.19 22.22
CA MET A 193 5.27 4.84 21.65
C MET A 193 6.53 4.25 22.27
N ALA A 194 6.55 4.04 23.59
CA ALA A 194 7.65 3.34 24.26
C ALA A 194 7.82 1.90 23.74
N GLU A 195 6.72 1.23 23.41
CA GLU A 195 6.75 -0.12 22.84
C GLU A 195 7.29 -0.15 21.39
N ILE A 196 6.91 0.80 20.54
CA ILE A 196 7.49 0.97 19.20
C ILE A 196 8.99 1.27 19.29
N GLU A 197 9.40 2.17 20.18
CA GLU A 197 10.82 2.46 20.42
C GLU A 197 11.59 1.22 20.90
N TRP A 198 10.99 0.42 21.79
CA TRP A 198 11.56 -0.85 22.22
C TRP A 198 11.74 -1.80 21.04
N LEU A 199 10.76 -1.92 20.14
CA LEU A 199 10.88 -2.74 18.94
C LEU A 199 11.98 -2.24 18.00
N LYS A 200 12.00 -0.93 17.68
CA LYS A 200 13.04 -0.30 16.82
C LYS A 200 14.44 -0.55 17.39
N LYS A 201 14.62 -0.40 18.72
CA LYS A 201 15.90 -0.61 19.38
C LYS A 201 16.38 -2.06 19.32
N ASN A 202 15.48 -3.01 19.61
CA ASN A 202 15.85 -4.42 19.72
C ASN A 202 15.91 -5.13 18.36
N GLU A 203 15.25 -4.61 17.31
CA GLU A 203 15.34 -5.19 15.97
C GLU A 203 16.77 -5.24 15.43
N ASN A 204 17.55 -4.19 15.69
CA ASN A 204 18.93 -4.07 15.21
C ASN A 204 19.87 -5.15 15.75
N VAL A 205 19.49 -5.87 16.81
CA VAL A 205 20.28 -6.99 17.37
C VAL A 205 19.75 -8.36 16.95
N ILE A 206 18.60 -8.41 16.27
CA ILE A 206 18.04 -9.65 15.73
C ILE A 206 18.71 -9.94 14.39
N SER A 207 19.54 -10.99 14.37
CA SER A 207 20.01 -11.56 13.11
C SER A 207 18.93 -12.46 12.55
N GLY A 208 18.59 -12.35 11.26
CA GLY A 208 17.56 -13.19 10.65
C GLY A 208 17.62 -13.17 9.13
N ARG A 209 16.94 -14.13 8.50
CA ARG A 209 16.88 -14.22 7.03
C ARG A 209 15.88 -13.21 6.48
N ILE A 210 16.35 -12.31 5.61
CA ILE A 210 15.47 -11.46 4.80
C ILE A 210 14.99 -12.29 3.61
N VAL A 211 13.68 -12.46 3.50
CA VAL A 211 12.99 -13.27 2.48
C VAL A 211 11.86 -12.47 1.84
N THR A 212 11.23 -13.05 0.83
CA THR A 212 10.00 -12.50 0.26
C THR A 212 8.83 -12.91 1.14
N ILE A 213 8.23 -11.97 1.86
CA ILE A 213 7.10 -12.24 2.75
C ILE A 213 5.77 -12.01 2.03
N SER A 214 4.74 -12.75 2.42
CA SER A 214 3.35 -12.46 2.04
C SER A 214 2.86 -11.20 2.73
N GLY A 215 3.26 -10.99 3.99
CA GLY A 215 2.96 -9.79 4.78
C GLY A 215 1.59 -9.78 5.46
N ASP A 216 0.69 -10.69 5.11
CA ASP A 216 -0.67 -10.77 5.68
C ASP A 216 -1.22 -12.20 5.80
N THR A 217 -0.53 -13.06 6.55
CA THR A 217 -0.94 -14.47 6.74
C THR A 217 -2.06 -14.62 7.79
N ASN A 218 -3.17 -13.90 7.62
CA ASN A 218 -4.36 -14.04 8.45
C ASN A 218 -5.30 -15.16 7.92
N LYS A 219 -6.27 -15.60 8.73
CA LYS A 219 -7.18 -16.71 8.38
C LYS A 219 -8.02 -16.46 7.13
N ASN A 220 -8.38 -15.20 6.86
CA ASN A 220 -9.15 -14.82 5.66
C ASN A 220 -8.31 -14.83 4.37
N ASN A 221 -6.98 -14.81 4.51
CA ASN A 221 -6.02 -14.84 3.40
C ASN A 221 -5.40 -16.23 3.18
N VAL A 222 -5.97 -17.25 3.80
CA VAL A 222 -5.58 -18.64 3.59
C VAL A 222 -6.80 -19.44 3.17
N LEU A 223 -6.73 -20.05 1.99
CA LEU A 223 -7.75 -20.95 1.46
C LEU A 223 -7.35 -22.40 1.72
N VAL A 224 -8.35 -23.24 2.02
CA VAL A 224 -8.23 -24.70 2.07
C VAL A 224 -9.03 -25.26 0.89
N ARG A 225 -8.33 -25.81 -0.10
CA ARG A 225 -8.92 -26.25 -1.36
C ARG A 225 -9.66 -27.58 -1.24
N ASP A 226 -10.72 -27.71 -2.05
CA ASP A 226 -11.47 -28.96 -2.22
C ASP A 226 -10.65 -30.06 -2.91
N GLU A 227 -9.64 -29.68 -3.68
CA GLU A 227 -8.73 -30.58 -4.39
C GLU A 227 -7.27 -30.28 -4.03
N LEU A 228 -6.44 -31.33 -4.12
CA LEU A 228 -4.99 -31.22 -3.95
C LEU A 228 -4.39 -30.43 -5.11
N ASP A 229 -3.37 -29.62 -4.80
CA ASP A 229 -2.58 -28.94 -5.79
C ASP A 229 -1.41 -29.79 -6.32
N LYS A 230 -0.55 -29.18 -7.16
CA LYS A 230 0.60 -29.89 -7.76
C LYS A 230 1.64 -30.39 -6.75
N PHE A 231 1.58 -29.92 -5.50
CA PHE A 231 2.44 -30.34 -4.40
C PHE A 231 1.75 -31.38 -3.49
N GLY A 232 0.53 -31.81 -3.82
CA GLY A 232 -0.24 -32.73 -3.00
C GLY A 232 -0.80 -32.09 -1.73
N GLU A 233 -1.02 -30.78 -1.74
CA GLU A 233 -1.46 -29.99 -0.58
C GLU A 233 -2.75 -29.22 -0.92
N ARG A 234 -3.53 -28.85 0.09
CA ARG A 234 -4.80 -28.11 -0.06
C ARG A 234 -4.66 -26.62 0.27
N VAL A 235 -3.70 -26.26 1.11
CA VAL A 235 -3.54 -24.87 1.55
C VAL A 235 -3.03 -23.96 0.44
N MET A 236 -3.61 -22.77 0.31
CA MET A 236 -3.16 -21.71 -0.58
C MET A 236 -3.19 -20.36 0.14
N ILE A 237 -2.10 -19.61 0.06
CA ILE A 237 -2.05 -18.23 0.57
C ILE A 237 -2.54 -17.31 -0.56
N ILE A 238 -3.40 -16.35 -0.24
CA ILE A 238 -3.94 -15.35 -1.18
C ILE A 238 -3.71 -13.94 -0.63
N ASP A 239 -4.09 -12.93 -1.42
CA ASP A 239 -4.02 -11.51 -1.07
C ASP A 239 -2.59 -11.02 -0.71
N TYR A 240 -1.83 -10.67 -1.75
CA TYR A 240 -0.42 -10.31 -1.64
C TYR A 240 -0.18 -8.80 -1.59
N GLU A 241 -1.19 -8.02 -1.16
CA GLU A 241 -1.13 -6.55 -1.16
C GLU A 241 -0.03 -6.01 -0.21
N LEU A 242 0.34 -6.77 0.83
CA LEU A 242 1.42 -6.44 1.77
C LEU A 242 2.74 -7.16 1.46
N CYS A 243 2.86 -7.76 0.27
CA CYS A 243 4.06 -8.49 -0.12
C CYS A 243 5.29 -7.57 -0.22
N ALA A 244 6.37 -7.97 0.45
CA ALA A 244 7.58 -7.18 0.61
C ALA A 244 8.81 -8.05 0.91
N ARG A 245 9.98 -7.42 1.00
CA ARG A 245 11.19 -8.03 1.55
C ARG A 245 11.28 -7.70 3.03
N ASP A 246 11.30 -8.73 3.88
CA ASP A 246 11.42 -8.57 5.33
C ASP A 246 11.93 -9.88 5.98
N PHE A 247 12.11 -9.88 7.29
CA PHE A 247 12.49 -11.07 8.05
C PHE A 247 11.42 -12.16 7.96
N ARG A 248 11.82 -13.40 7.70
CA ARG A 248 10.88 -14.57 7.67
C ARG A 248 10.04 -14.71 8.93
N GLY A 249 10.59 -14.29 10.08
CA GLY A 249 9.89 -14.31 11.37
C GLY A 249 8.62 -13.46 11.39
N ARG A 250 8.47 -12.51 10.46
CA ARG A 250 7.26 -11.67 10.33
C ARG A 250 6.04 -12.49 9.95
N ASP A 251 6.11 -13.26 8.87
CA ASP A 251 4.99 -14.12 8.46
C ASP A 251 4.77 -15.26 9.46
N ILE A 252 5.84 -15.87 9.97
CA ILE A 252 5.73 -16.96 10.96
C ILE A 252 5.08 -16.45 12.26
N GLY A 253 5.53 -15.30 12.77
CA GLY A 253 4.95 -14.64 13.93
C GLY A 253 3.51 -14.19 13.69
N ALA A 254 3.17 -13.78 12.46
CA ALA A 254 1.80 -13.46 12.08
C ALA A 254 0.89 -14.69 12.19
N VAL A 255 1.31 -15.86 11.68
CA VAL A 255 0.56 -17.12 11.85
C VAL A 255 0.26 -17.40 13.33
N PHE A 256 1.23 -17.14 14.21
CA PHE A 256 1.05 -17.38 15.65
C PHE A 256 0.06 -16.39 16.28
N ALA A 257 0.16 -15.09 15.97
CA ALA A 257 -0.76 -14.07 16.45
C ALA A 257 -2.19 -14.29 15.91
N MET A 258 -2.31 -14.63 14.63
CA MET A 258 -3.59 -14.78 13.94
C MET A 258 -4.36 -16.02 14.37
N LYS A 259 -3.72 -17.02 15.00
CA LYS A 259 -4.43 -18.18 15.55
C LYS A 259 -5.50 -17.76 16.59
N ILE A 260 -5.25 -16.70 17.36
CA ILE A 260 -6.13 -16.21 18.44
C ILE A 260 -7.45 -15.62 17.91
N ILE A 261 -7.43 -15.05 16.71
CA ILE A 261 -8.57 -14.30 16.16
C ILE A 261 -9.43 -15.21 15.29
N GLU A 262 -10.74 -15.22 15.51
CA GLU A 262 -11.71 -15.68 14.54
C GLU A 262 -12.44 -14.50 13.92
N HIS A 263 -12.62 -14.52 12.61
CA HIS A 263 -13.43 -13.55 11.89
C HIS A 263 -14.59 -14.27 11.22
N LYS A 264 -15.80 -13.99 11.69
CA LYS A 264 -17.02 -14.64 11.22
C LYS A 264 -18.17 -13.64 11.15
N ASP A 265 -18.88 -13.61 10.02
CA ASP A 265 -20.05 -12.73 9.81
C ASP A 265 -19.78 -11.23 10.07
N GLY A 266 -18.53 -10.79 9.86
CA GLY A 266 -18.09 -9.42 10.13
C GLY A 266 -17.79 -9.12 11.61
N TYR A 267 -17.69 -10.16 12.44
CA TYR A 267 -17.32 -10.09 13.86
C TYR A 267 -15.92 -10.68 14.05
N PHE A 268 -15.06 -9.95 14.76
CA PHE A 268 -13.80 -10.49 15.26
C PHE A 268 -14.00 -10.99 16.68
N SER A 269 -13.53 -12.18 17.03
CA SER A 269 -13.60 -12.72 18.39
C SER A 269 -12.31 -13.43 18.77
N ILE A 270 -12.10 -13.58 20.08
CA ILE A 270 -11.03 -14.40 20.63
C ILE A 270 -11.53 -15.84 20.62
N CYS A 271 -10.88 -16.71 19.86
CA CYS A 271 -11.32 -18.11 19.74
C CYS A 271 -10.47 -19.10 20.54
N CYS A 272 -9.21 -18.77 20.84
CA CYS A 272 -8.32 -19.64 21.61
C CYS A 272 -7.12 -18.88 22.20
N ASP A 273 -6.35 -19.56 23.07
CA ASP A 273 -5.10 -19.04 23.61
C ASP A 273 -3.99 -18.97 22.54
N TYR A 274 -2.99 -18.11 22.80
CA TYR A 274 -1.75 -18.08 22.02
C TYR A 274 -1.11 -19.49 21.95
N PRO A 275 -0.67 -19.97 20.77
CA PRO A 275 -0.18 -21.33 20.63
C PRO A 275 1.02 -21.61 21.55
N ASP A 276 0.99 -22.77 22.21
CA ASP A 276 2.08 -23.19 23.07
C ASP A 276 3.38 -23.41 22.30
N GLU A 277 4.49 -23.58 23.02
CA GLU A 277 5.79 -23.78 22.39
C GLU A 277 5.88 -25.07 21.57
N THR A 278 5.23 -26.15 22.00
CA THR A 278 5.22 -27.43 21.28
C THR A 278 4.61 -27.26 19.89
N TRP A 279 3.46 -26.59 19.81
CA TRP A 279 2.77 -26.29 18.55
C TRP A 279 3.65 -25.42 17.64
N ARG A 280 4.23 -24.35 18.18
CA ARG A 280 5.07 -23.40 17.42
C ARG A 280 6.34 -24.06 16.89
N ARG A 281 7.00 -24.89 17.70
CA ARG A 281 8.17 -25.66 17.29
C ARG A 281 7.84 -26.66 16.20
N LYS A 282 6.69 -27.32 16.25
CA LYS A 282 6.23 -28.24 15.21
C LYS A 282 6.05 -27.52 13.87
N PHE A 283 5.40 -26.36 13.88
CA PHE A 283 5.25 -25.52 12.69
C PHE A 283 6.60 -25.09 12.12
N ILE A 284 7.49 -24.57 12.97
CA ILE A 284 8.84 -24.11 12.58
C ILE A 284 9.68 -25.25 12.01
N THR A 285 9.63 -26.44 12.62
CA THR A 285 10.39 -27.60 12.16
C THR A 285 9.97 -28.00 10.75
N GLU A 286 8.66 -28.01 10.47
CA GLU A 286 8.15 -28.32 9.13
C GLU A 286 8.52 -27.24 8.11
N TYR A 287 8.42 -25.96 8.49
CA TYR A 287 8.88 -24.84 7.67
C TYR A 287 10.37 -24.97 7.32
N LEU A 288 11.21 -25.29 8.30
CA LEU A 288 12.67 -25.44 8.12
C LEU A 288 13.00 -26.66 7.26
N LYS A 289 12.30 -27.78 7.44
CA LYS A 289 12.43 -28.96 6.58
C LYS A 289 12.18 -28.60 5.12
N GLN A 290 11.06 -27.93 4.82
CA GLN A 290 10.75 -27.51 3.46
C GLN A 290 11.75 -26.47 2.94
N THR A 291 12.20 -25.55 3.78
CA THR A 291 13.22 -24.55 3.43
C THR A 291 14.54 -25.21 3.03
N LYS A 292 14.97 -26.23 3.79
CA LYS A 292 16.18 -27.02 3.51
C LYS A 292 16.08 -27.78 2.20
N GLU A 293 14.91 -28.36 1.91
CA GLU A 293 14.63 -29.05 0.64
C GLU A 293 14.68 -28.10 -0.57
N LEU A 294 14.19 -26.86 -0.41
CA LEU A 294 14.19 -25.86 -1.48
C LEU A 294 15.60 -25.35 -1.82
N ASN A 295 16.52 -25.37 -0.85
CA ASN A 295 17.94 -25.04 -1.00
C ASN A 295 18.20 -23.75 -1.81
N TYR A 296 17.44 -22.69 -1.51
CA TYR A 296 17.49 -21.41 -2.23
C TYR A 296 18.43 -20.38 -1.59
N PHE A 297 19.06 -20.73 -0.46
CA PHE A 297 20.13 -19.98 0.19
C PHE A 297 21.10 -20.94 0.90
N GLU A 298 22.29 -20.44 1.25
CA GLU A 298 23.28 -21.20 2.01
C GLU A 298 22.81 -21.40 3.46
N TRP A 299 22.60 -22.66 3.85
CA TRP A 299 22.15 -23.05 5.18
C TRP A 299 23.16 -22.66 6.27
N ASP A 300 22.71 -21.97 7.31
CA ASP A 300 23.50 -21.60 8.48
C ASP A 300 22.86 -22.24 9.71
N GLU A 301 23.52 -23.23 10.31
CA GLU A 301 22.98 -23.96 11.47
C GLU A 301 22.70 -23.07 12.69
N LYS A 302 23.29 -21.86 12.78
CA LYS A 302 22.96 -20.90 13.84
C LYS A 302 21.65 -20.19 13.53
N LEU A 303 21.52 -19.64 12.32
CA LEU A 303 20.34 -18.87 11.92
C LEU A 303 19.14 -19.76 11.59
N ASP A 304 19.36 -20.91 10.99
CA ASP A 304 18.32 -21.81 10.47
C ASP A 304 17.99 -22.96 11.44
N SER A 305 18.26 -22.76 12.73
CA SER A 305 17.84 -23.66 13.80
C SER A 305 16.42 -23.35 14.27
N ALA A 306 15.71 -24.36 14.78
CA ALA A 306 14.36 -24.18 15.30
C ALA A 306 14.29 -23.18 16.47
N ASP A 307 15.33 -23.12 17.31
CA ASP A 307 15.42 -22.17 18.43
C ASP A 307 15.57 -20.73 17.94
N HIS A 308 16.42 -20.50 16.93
CA HIS A 308 16.64 -19.17 16.40
C HIS A 308 15.42 -18.66 15.62
N VAL A 309 14.79 -19.51 14.80
CA VAL A 309 13.55 -19.15 14.11
C VAL A 309 12.39 -18.93 15.08
N LEU A 310 12.34 -19.66 16.20
CA LEU A 310 11.35 -19.41 17.25
C LEU A 310 11.56 -18.04 17.88
N MET A 311 12.82 -17.67 18.17
CA MET A 311 13.17 -16.34 18.66
C MET A 311 12.78 -15.24 17.65
N GLU A 312 13.10 -15.41 16.36
CA GLU A 312 12.69 -14.47 15.30
C GLU A 312 11.16 -14.31 15.27
N ALA A 313 10.41 -15.42 15.23
CA ALA A 313 8.96 -15.40 15.15
C ALA A 313 8.30 -14.80 16.39
N GLU A 314 8.83 -15.07 17.60
CA GLU A 314 8.35 -14.44 18.83
C GLU A 314 8.60 -12.93 18.84
N PHE A 315 9.77 -12.48 18.39
CA PHE A 315 10.08 -11.06 18.31
C PHE A 315 9.17 -10.34 17.32
N PHE A 316 9.03 -10.87 16.10
CA PHE A 316 8.23 -10.23 15.07
C PHE A 316 6.72 -10.37 15.26
N MET A 317 6.27 -11.32 16.08
CA MET A 317 4.88 -11.36 16.56
C MET A 317 4.49 -10.05 17.27
N PHE A 318 5.39 -9.42 18.04
CA PHE A 318 5.13 -8.13 18.66
C PHE A 318 4.80 -7.03 17.64
N TYR A 319 5.46 -7.03 16.48
CA TYR A 319 5.16 -6.08 15.42
C TYR A 319 3.76 -6.31 14.85
N ILE A 320 3.37 -7.57 14.67
CA ILE A 320 2.05 -7.91 14.16
C ILE A 320 0.98 -7.47 15.16
N VAL A 321 1.19 -7.69 16.46
CA VAL A 321 0.27 -7.23 17.49
C VAL A 321 0.16 -5.70 17.54
N GLN A 322 1.27 -4.97 17.41
CA GLN A 322 1.23 -3.51 17.29
C GLN A 322 0.46 -3.05 16.05
N MET A 323 0.61 -3.72 14.90
CA MET A 323 -0.21 -3.40 13.72
C MET A 323 -1.70 -3.62 13.96
N ILE A 324 -2.09 -4.73 14.60
CA ILE A 324 -3.49 -5.03 14.90
C ILE A 324 -4.09 -3.97 15.84
N ILE A 325 -3.38 -3.67 16.93
CA ILE A 325 -3.81 -2.67 17.90
C ILE A 325 -3.91 -1.30 17.21
N GLY A 326 -2.90 -0.89 16.45
CA GLY A 326 -2.91 0.36 15.69
C GLY A 326 -4.06 0.43 14.69
N PHE A 327 -4.33 -0.67 13.97
CA PHE A 327 -5.44 -0.77 13.02
C PHE A 327 -6.80 -0.63 13.71
N PHE A 328 -7.00 -1.29 14.86
CA PHE A 328 -8.23 -1.14 15.62
C PHE A 328 -8.37 0.26 16.21
N MET A 329 -7.29 0.84 16.73
CA MET A 329 -7.27 2.17 17.33
C MET A 329 -7.40 3.34 16.33
N ASN A 330 -7.11 3.11 15.04
CA ASN A 330 -7.17 4.14 14.00
C ASN A 330 -8.47 4.11 13.17
N GLN A 331 -9.49 3.36 13.59
CA GLN A 331 -10.79 3.38 12.93
C GLN A 331 -11.56 4.65 13.34
N LYS A 332 -12.01 5.46 12.38
CA LYS A 332 -12.85 6.65 12.62
C LYS A 332 -14.30 6.25 12.91
N ALA A 333 -15.02 6.96 13.79
CA ALA A 333 -16.46 6.73 14.02
C ALA A 333 -17.36 6.82 12.78
N ASP A 334 -16.96 7.57 11.74
CA ASP A 334 -17.71 7.65 10.48
C ASP A 334 -17.36 6.55 9.46
N SER A 335 -16.35 5.72 9.78
CA SER A 335 -15.98 4.56 8.96
C SER A 335 -17.15 3.59 8.89
N LEU A 336 -17.20 2.82 7.79
CA LEU A 336 -18.22 1.78 7.60
C LEU A 336 -18.24 0.77 8.76
N PHE A 337 -17.12 0.64 9.49
CA PHE A 337 -16.95 -0.19 10.69
C PHE A 337 -17.80 0.28 11.89
N PHE A 338 -17.80 1.58 12.17
CA PHE A 338 -18.52 2.17 13.30
C PHE A 338 -19.99 2.49 12.98
N LYS A 339 -20.36 2.49 11.70
CA LYS A 339 -21.77 2.44 11.27
C LYS A 339 -22.42 1.07 11.48
N MET A 340 -21.66 0.05 11.91
CA MET A 340 -22.19 -1.26 12.26
C MET A 340 -22.55 -1.39 13.75
N GLU A 341 -23.42 -2.36 14.02
CA GLU A 341 -23.98 -2.76 15.33
C GLU A 341 -23.00 -2.69 16.51
N MET A 342 -23.47 -2.19 17.65
CA MET A 342 -22.73 -1.98 18.90
C MET A 342 -21.89 -3.18 19.35
N ASP A 343 -22.34 -4.39 19.07
CA ASP A 343 -21.64 -5.63 19.42
C ASP A 343 -20.28 -5.78 18.70
N LYS A 344 -20.14 -5.24 17.48
CA LYS A 344 -18.87 -5.25 16.73
C LYS A 344 -17.84 -4.31 17.31
N ALA A 345 -18.28 -3.13 17.74
CA ALA A 345 -17.43 -2.15 18.42
C ALA A 345 -16.88 -2.71 19.74
N ARG A 346 -17.73 -3.38 20.53
CA ARG A 346 -17.31 -4.05 21.76
C ARG A 346 -16.26 -5.13 21.52
N SER A 347 -16.50 -5.98 20.54
CA SER A 347 -15.59 -7.09 20.24
C SER A 347 -14.19 -6.62 19.84
N MET A 348 -14.07 -5.48 19.13
CA MET A 348 -12.78 -4.88 18.81
C MET A 348 -12.03 -4.37 20.06
N LEU A 349 -12.73 -3.75 21.00
CA LEU A 349 -12.12 -3.29 22.26
C LEU A 349 -11.67 -4.47 23.12
N ASP A 350 -12.50 -5.50 23.25
CA ASP A 350 -12.16 -6.73 23.97
C ASP A 350 -10.94 -7.42 23.34
N LEU A 351 -10.88 -7.47 22.00
CA LEU A 351 -9.75 -8.03 21.27
C LEU A 351 -8.47 -7.18 21.43
N THR A 352 -8.59 -5.85 21.44
CA THR A 352 -7.48 -4.93 21.68
C THR A 352 -6.89 -5.17 23.08
N ALA A 353 -7.72 -5.21 24.11
CA ALA A 353 -7.29 -5.48 25.49
C ALA A 353 -6.65 -6.87 25.63
N HIS A 354 -7.21 -7.89 24.98
CA HIS A 354 -6.64 -9.24 24.98
C HIS A 354 -5.28 -9.29 24.30
N PHE A 355 -5.10 -8.60 23.17
CA PHE A 355 -3.80 -8.54 22.50
C PHE A 355 -2.73 -7.83 23.34
N ILE A 356 -3.11 -6.80 24.11
CA ILE A 356 -2.21 -6.15 25.08
C ILE A 356 -1.77 -7.14 26.17
N ASP A 357 -2.69 -7.95 26.71
CA ASP A 357 -2.35 -9.00 27.69
C ASP A 357 -1.39 -10.05 27.09
N VAL A 358 -1.71 -10.55 25.90
CA VAL A 358 -0.85 -11.49 25.17
C VAL A 358 0.52 -10.87 24.93
N TYR A 359 0.57 -9.62 24.46
CA TYR A 359 1.80 -8.88 24.22
C TYR A 359 2.66 -8.80 25.47
N HIS A 360 2.13 -8.33 26.61
CA HIS A 360 2.90 -8.21 27.85
C HIS A 360 3.37 -9.56 28.39
N LYS A 361 2.50 -10.58 28.39
CA LYS A 361 2.86 -11.94 28.82
C LYS A 361 4.00 -12.49 27.96
N ARG A 362 3.87 -12.38 26.63
CA ARG A 362 4.88 -12.86 25.68
C ARG A 362 6.17 -12.06 25.74
N LYS A 363 6.12 -10.73 25.88
CA LYS A 363 7.30 -9.88 26.05
C LYS A 363 8.07 -10.22 27.33
N SER A 364 7.37 -10.46 28.44
CA SER A 364 8.00 -10.92 29.69
C SER A 364 8.72 -12.27 29.50
N CYS A 365 8.07 -13.24 28.84
CA CYS A 365 8.72 -14.51 28.49
C CYS A 365 9.93 -14.30 27.58
N PHE A 366 9.79 -13.49 26.53
CA PHE A 366 10.85 -13.22 25.56
C PHE A 366 12.07 -12.57 26.22
N VAL A 367 11.86 -11.53 27.04
CA VAL A 367 12.94 -10.87 27.78
C VAL A 367 13.57 -11.81 28.81
N LYS A 368 12.79 -12.66 29.49
CA LYS A 368 13.36 -13.65 30.42
C LYS A 368 14.25 -14.68 29.71
N THR A 369 13.85 -15.10 28.51
CA THR A 369 14.55 -16.16 27.74
C THR A 369 15.75 -15.61 26.96
N TYR A 370 15.56 -14.48 26.27
CA TYR A 370 16.52 -13.91 25.31
C TYR A 370 17.13 -12.59 25.78
N GLY A 371 16.47 -11.89 26.70
CA GLY A 371 16.99 -10.68 27.35
C GLY A 371 17.98 -11.05 28.44
N LYS A 372 19.21 -11.42 28.07
CA LYS A 372 20.30 -11.40 29.06
C LYS A 372 20.48 -9.96 29.58
N PRO A 373 20.92 -9.80 30.84
CA PRO A 373 21.40 -8.51 31.33
C PRO A 373 22.51 -8.07 30.38
N THR A 374 22.59 -6.79 30.08
CA THR A 374 23.80 -6.18 29.54
C THR A 374 24.92 -6.32 30.58
N GLY A 375 25.45 -7.53 30.73
CA GLY A 375 26.82 -7.73 31.13
C GLY A 375 27.63 -7.02 30.08
N THR A 376 28.32 -5.98 30.54
CA THR A 376 29.61 -5.52 30.01
C THR A 376 29.93 -6.11 28.66
N LEU A 377 29.90 -5.25 27.63
CA LEU A 377 30.76 -5.38 26.45
C LEU A 377 31.97 -6.21 26.86
N LEU A 378 32.08 -7.44 26.38
CA LEU A 378 33.36 -8.13 26.39
C LEU A 378 34.26 -7.17 25.60
N PRO A 379 35.23 -6.49 26.23
CA PRO A 379 36.23 -5.84 25.43
C PRO A 379 36.87 -6.99 24.69
N ILE A 380 36.78 -6.97 23.36
CA ILE A 380 37.75 -7.70 22.55
C ILE A 380 39.08 -7.16 23.05
N SER A 381 39.78 -7.95 23.86
CA SER A 381 41.15 -7.67 24.28
C SER A 381 42.03 -7.89 23.06
N VAL A 382 41.92 -6.99 22.08
CA VAL A 382 43.04 -6.70 21.22
C VAL A 382 44.11 -6.20 22.18
N ARG A 383 45.18 -6.98 22.37
CA ARG A 383 46.43 -6.44 22.90
C ARG A 383 46.90 -5.40 21.89
N ILE A 384 46.42 -4.16 22.05
CA ILE A 384 47.00 -3.01 21.42
C ILE A 384 48.26 -2.73 22.23
N THR A 385 49.39 -3.29 21.79
CA THR A 385 50.70 -2.76 22.15
C THR A 385 50.66 -1.26 21.89
N ALA A 386 50.94 -0.47 22.92
CA ALA A 386 50.85 0.99 22.94
C ALA A 386 51.17 1.59 21.56
N LEU A 387 50.12 2.00 20.86
CA LEU A 387 50.23 2.74 19.62
C LEU A 387 50.49 4.20 20.00
N ASP A 388 51.60 4.71 19.50
CA ASP A 388 52.09 6.07 19.70
C ASP A 388 50.95 7.11 19.58
N GLU A 389 50.81 7.99 20.58
CA GLU A 389 49.79 9.07 20.62
C GLU A 389 49.75 9.87 19.31
N THR A 390 50.88 9.95 18.63
CA THR A 390 51.03 10.64 17.35
C THR A 390 50.21 9.98 16.24
N ILE A 391 50.18 8.65 16.18
CA ILE A 391 49.47 7.87 15.16
C ILE A 391 47.95 7.95 15.39
N MET A 392 47.51 7.95 16.65
CA MET A 392 46.11 8.15 17.03
C MET A 392 45.60 9.52 16.59
N LYS A 393 46.37 10.58 16.83
CA LYS A 393 46.01 11.96 16.43
C LYS A 393 45.92 12.12 14.92
N ILE A 394 46.87 11.54 14.17
CA ILE A 394 46.85 11.55 12.70
C ILE A 394 45.63 10.78 12.15
N SER A 395 45.32 9.62 12.74
CA SER A 395 44.16 8.81 12.33
C SER A 395 42.85 9.55 12.59
N LEU A 396 42.68 10.19 13.76
CA LEU A 396 41.48 10.96 14.08
C LEU A 396 41.28 12.15 13.12
N LEU A 397 42.38 12.83 12.75
CA LEU A 397 42.39 13.92 11.77
C LEU A 397 42.03 13.43 10.36
N PHE A 398 42.48 12.23 9.99
CA PHE A 398 42.13 11.63 8.70
C PHE A 398 40.65 11.24 8.63
N TYR A 399 40.12 10.55 9.66
CA TYR A 399 38.71 10.15 9.71
C TYR A 399 37.75 11.34 9.79
N SER A 400 38.09 12.39 10.56
CA SER A 400 37.26 13.61 10.62
C SER A 400 37.20 14.34 9.27
N LYS A 401 38.32 14.43 8.54
CA LYS A 401 38.34 14.99 7.18
C LYS A 401 37.58 14.13 6.18
N LEU A 402 37.66 12.81 6.29
CA LEU A 402 36.92 11.88 5.44
C LEU A 402 35.41 11.99 5.66
N ILE A 403 34.96 12.10 6.91
CA ILE A 403 33.54 12.30 7.26
C ILE A 403 33.04 13.63 6.71
N LEU A 404 33.81 14.72 6.86
CA LEU A 404 33.45 16.03 6.30
C LEU A 404 33.36 16.00 4.77
N PHE A 405 34.26 15.27 4.11
CA PHE A 405 34.21 15.08 2.66
C PHE A 405 32.97 14.29 2.23
N LEU A 406 32.62 13.21 2.93
CA LEU A 406 31.41 12.43 2.66
C LEU A 406 30.13 13.25 2.86
N ILE A 407 30.08 14.07 3.92
CA ILE A 407 28.97 15.01 4.15
C ILE A 407 28.89 16.03 3.01
N ALA A 408 30.02 16.59 2.56
CA ALA A 408 30.06 17.52 1.44
C ALA A 408 29.59 16.88 0.12
N VAL A 409 29.96 15.62 -0.14
CA VAL A 409 29.47 14.85 -1.30
C VAL A 409 27.97 14.58 -1.19
N ILE A 410 27.46 14.25 -0.01
CA ILE A 410 26.01 14.08 0.22
C ILE A 410 25.30 15.41 0.00
N ILE A 411 25.77 16.52 0.57
CA ILE A 411 25.18 17.86 0.37
C ILE A 411 25.22 18.25 -1.10
N ALA A 412 26.34 18.05 -1.81
CA ALA A 412 26.45 18.32 -3.23
C ALA A 412 25.51 17.44 -4.07
N SER A 413 25.36 16.16 -3.72
CA SER A 413 24.43 15.25 -4.36
C SER A 413 22.98 15.70 -4.13
N VAL A 414 22.62 16.07 -2.90
CA VAL A 414 21.29 16.57 -2.53
C VAL A 414 21.01 17.91 -3.23
N GLN A 415 22.01 18.80 -3.34
CA GLN A 415 21.88 20.05 -4.10
C GLN A 415 21.70 19.78 -5.60
N SER A 416 22.31 18.73 -6.16
CA SER A 416 22.12 18.33 -7.57
C SER A 416 20.75 17.69 -7.87
N TYR A 417 19.95 17.34 -6.85
CA TYR A 417 18.60 16.82 -7.00
C TYR A 417 17.52 17.90 -7.13
N TRP A 418 17.81 19.16 -6.81
CA TRP A 418 16.90 20.28 -7.05
C TRP A 418 17.01 20.67 -8.53
N ARG A 419 16.08 20.17 -9.34
CA ARG A 419 16.02 20.55 -10.75
C ARG A 419 15.27 21.86 -10.90
N ASP A 420 15.93 22.83 -11.49
CA ASP A 420 15.32 24.12 -11.81
C ASP A 420 14.34 23.95 -12.99
N PHE A 421 13.16 24.53 -12.85
CA PHE A 421 12.12 24.55 -13.89
C PHE A 421 11.89 25.99 -14.32
N GLU A 422 11.79 26.20 -15.62
CA GLU A 422 11.49 27.49 -16.22
C GLU A 422 10.24 27.37 -17.10
N PHE A 423 9.23 28.17 -16.77
CA PHE A 423 8.06 28.32 -17.61
C PHE A 423 8.38 29.26 -18.77
N SER A 424 8.20 28.81 -20.02
CA SER A 424 8.68 29.55 -21.20
C SER A 424 7.57 30.18 -22.04
N GLY A 425 6.30 29.78 -21.88
CA GLY A 425 5.19 30.45 -22.57
C GLY A 425 3.83 29.75 -22.50
N VAL A 426 2.77 30.48 -22.85
CA VAL A 426 1.39 30.00 -23.04
C VAL A 426 0.88 30.47 -24.39
N GLU A 427 0.18 29.60 -25.11
CA GLU A 427 -0.52 29.92 -26.35
C GLU A 427 -1.93 29.34 -26.34
N ASN A 428 -2.94 30.13 -26.72
CA ASN A 428 -4.24 29.57 -27.09
C ASN A 428 -4.17 29.14 -28.55
N VAL A 429 -4.17 27.84 -28.80
CA VAL A 429 -4.12 27.29 -30.16
C VAL A 429 -5.52 27.30 -30.78
N LYS A 430 -6.57 27.08 -29.96
CA LYS A 430 -7.97 27.20 -30.34
C LYS A 430 -8.74 27.82 -29.16
N SER A 431 -9.40 28.95 -29.38
CA SER A 431 -10.18 29.67 -28.36
C SER A 431 -11.66 29.29 -28.42
N GLY A 432 -12.27 29.01 -27.27
CA GLY A 432 -13.68 28.61 -27.17
C GLY A 432 -14.16 28.58 -25.72
N PHE A 433 -13.97 27.45 -25.04
CA PHE A 433 -14.24 27.26 -23.62
C PHE A 433 -13.28 28.07 -22.72
N LEU A 434 -11.98 28.07 -23.07
CA LEU A 434 -10.93 28.73 -22.29
C LEU A 434 -10.16 29.72 -23.16
N GLN A 435 -10.05 30.96 -22.69
CA GLN A 435 -9.22 31.98 -23.31
C GLN A 435 -8.25 32.56 -22.28
N THR A 436 -6.99 32.70 -22.66
CA THR A 436 -5.93 33.18 -21.76
C THR A 436 -5.19 34.37 -22.34
N ASP A 437 -4.89 35.37 -21.52
CA ASP A 437 -3.82 36.35 -21.79
C ASP A 437 -2.87 36.29 -20.61
N LEU A 438 -2.02 35.26 -20.63
CA LEU A 438 -1.07 34.96 -19.57
C LEU A 438 0.34 35.31 -20.02
N ARG A 439 1.04 36.05 -19.17
CA ARG A 439 2.41 36.50 -19.40
C ARG A 439 3.34 35.90 -18.37
N VAL A 440 4.50 35.52 -18.86
CA VAL A 440 5.61 35.03 -18.04
C VAL A 440 6.34 36.26 -17.48
N THR A 441 6.40 36.37 -16.16
CA THR A 441 7.01 37.51 -15.45
C THR A 441 8.06 37.00 -14.47
N ARG A 442 9.18 37.72 -14.32
CA ARG A 442 10.15 37.40 -13.28
C ARG A 442 9.65 37.96 -11.95
N TYR A 443 9.34 37.08 -11.00
CA TYR A 443 8.88 37.46 -9.66
C TYR A 443 10.05 37.88 -8.75
N ASN A 444 11.20 37.21 -8.88
CA ASN A 444 12.46 37.60 -8.24
C ASN A 444 13.66 37.09 -9.09
N ARG A 445 14.90 37.18 -8.58
CA ARG A 445 16.12 36.77 -9.33
C ARG A 445 16.10 35.32 -9.84
N THR A 446 15.37 34.43 -9.16
CA THR A 446 15.39 32.97 -9.41
C THR A 446 14.00 32.37 -9.68
N THR A 447 12.92 33.14 -9.53
CA THR A 447 11.54 32.65 -9.64
C THR A 447 10.80 33.35 -10.75
N ILE A 448 10.21 32.55 -11.64
CA ILE A 448 9.34 32.99 -12.71
C ILE A 448 7.89 32.70 -12.30
N ALA A 449 7.01 33.67 -12.54
CA ALA A 449 5.60 33.61 -12.21
C ALA A 449 4.76 33.94 -13.44
N VAL A 450 3.55 33.41 -13.48
CA VAL A 450 2.57 33.67 -14.52
C VAL A 450 1.55 34.69 -14.00
N SER A 451 1.35 35.75 -14.77
CA SER A 451 0.41 36.82 -14.46
C SER A 451 -0.45 37.12 -15.68
N GLY A 452 -1.73 37.42 -15.46
CA GLY A 452 -2.64 37.75 -16.55
C GLY A 452 -4.07 37.33 -16.27
N PHE A 453 -4.85 37.10 -17.32
CA PHE A 453 -6.27 36.79 -17.22
C PHE A 453 -6.64 35.46 -17.87
N LEU A 454 -7.61 34.80 -17.28
CA LEU A 454 -8.23 33.56 -17.71
C LEU A 454 -9.73 33.81 -17.87
N SER A 455 -10.25 33.78 -19.08
CA SER A 455 -11.68 33.89 -19.37
C SER A 455 -12.24 32.51 -19.66
N ILE A 456 -13.27 32.13 -18.89
CA ILE A 456 -13.98 30.86 -19.00
C ILE A 456 -15.38 31.13 -19.53
N ALA A 457 -15.73 30.50 -20.63
CA ALA A 457 -16.94 30.82 -21.39
C ALA A 457 -18.19 30.05 -20.95
N ASP A 458 -18.04 28.93 -20.23
CA ASP A 458 -19.12 28.02 -19.85
C ASP A 458 -18.70 27.24 -18.59
N ASP A 459 -19.62 26.51 -17.96
CA ASP A 459 -19.34 25.74 -16.75
C ASP A 459 -18.45 24.51 -17.07
N SER A 460 -17.33 24.36 -16.37
CA SER A 460 -16.37 23.26 -16.53
C SER A 460 -16.96 21.87 -16.31
N GLN A 461 -18.11 21.74 -15.62
CA GLN A 461 -18.81 20.47 -15.46
C GLN A 461 -19.31 19.87 -16.78
N ASN A 462 -19.52 20.71 -17.80
CA ASN A 462 -20.05 20.30 -19.09
C ASN A 462 -18.95 19.83 -20.08
N TYR A 463 -17.70 19.75 -19.62
CA TYR A 463 -16.53 19.54 -20.47
C TYR A 463 -15.65 18.39 -19.98
N ASP A 464 -15.11 17.65 -20.95
CA ASP A 464 -14.00 16.75 -20.72
C ASP A 464 -12.68 17.45 -21.02
N CYS A 465 -11.67 17.12 -20.22
CA CYS A 465 -10.31 17.63 -20.34
C CYS A 465 -9.35 16.48 -20.66
N GLU A 466 -8.37 16.70 -21.54
CA GLU A 466 -7.27 15.76 -21.80
C GLU A 466 -5.96 16.56 -21.88
N GLY A 467 -4.85 15.99 -21.39
CA GLY A 467 -3.54 16.62 -21.48
C GLY A 467 -2.50 15.72 -22.14
N LYS A 468 -1.90 16.19 -23.23
CA LYS A 468 -0.84 15.48 -23.94
C LYS A 468 0.50 16.15 -23.72
N VAL A 469 1.48 15.38 -23.27
CA VAL A 469 2.83 15.87 -22.98
C VAL A 469 3.77 15.50 -24.10
N PHE A 470 4.49 16.48 -24.64
CA PHE A 470 5.50 16.31 -25.65
C PHE A 470 6.85 16.83 -25.16
N ARG A 471 7.95 16.23 -25.64
CA ARG A 471 9.32 16.64 -25.30
C ARG A 471 10.18 16.82 -26.56
N SER A 472 10.99 17.87 -26.55
CA SER A 472 12.09 18.13 -27.47
C SER A 472 13.42 18.08 -26.70
N THR A 473 14.36 17.26 -27.18
CA THR A 473 15.71 17.15 -26.60
C THR A 473 16.61 18.34 -26.95
N ALA A 474 16.41 18.92 -28.13
CA ALA A 474 17.27 19.98 -28.66
C ALA A 474 16.73 21.39 -28.40
N GLY A 475 15.55 21.51 -27.76
CA GLY A 475 14.87 22.80 -27.57
C GLY A 475 14.39 23.46 -28.86
N ASN A 476 14.39 22.73 -29.98
CA ASN A 476 13.84 23.16 -31.25
C ASN A 476 12.36 22.73 -31.37
N ASN A 477 11.70 23.13 -32.46
CA ASN A 477 10.28 22.86 -32.72
C ASN A 477 9.93 21.37 -32.97
N GLN A 478 10.84 20.43 -32.74
CA GLN A 478 10.61 18.99 -32.94
C GLN A 478 10.20 18.31 -31.62
N TYR A 479 8.90 18.32 -31.35
CA TYR A 479 8.31 17.74 -30.14
C TYR A 479 7.81 16.31 -30.39
N LYS A 480 8.23 15.35 -29.55
CA LYS A 480 7.75 13.96 -29.58
C LYS A 480 6.80 13.68 -28.42
N LEU A 481 5.68 13.02 -28.70
CA LEU A 481 4.68 12.63 -27.68
C LEU A 481 5.30 11.67 -26.66
N ARG A 482 5.01 11.87 -25.39
CA ARG A 482 5.45 11.02 -24.28
C ARG A 482 4.36 10.02 -23.91
N PRO A 483 4.73 8.81 -23.41
CA PRO A 483 3.76 7.77 -23.08
C PRO A 483 2.87 8.12 -21.87
N TYR A 484 3.31 9.04 -21.03
CA TYR A 484 2.52 9.56 -19.91
C TYR A 484 1.64 10.71 -20.41
N LYS A 485 0.32 10.54 -20.28
CA LYS A 485 -0.70 11.53 -20.64
C LYS A 485 -1.68 11.69 -19.47
N ILE A 486 -2.32 12.85 -19.40
CA ILE A 486 -3.48 13.04 -18.54
C ILE A 486 -4.66 12.44 -19.33
N ALA A 487 -5.19 11.32 -18.84
CA ALA A 487 -6.30 10.64 -19.49
C ALA A 487 -7.50 11.58 -19.59
N ARG A 488 -8.32 11.38 -20.64
CA ARG A 488 -9.53 12.16 -20.83
C ARG A 488 -10.53 11.82 -19.73
N ASP A 489 -10.98 12.82 -19.00
CA ASP A 489 -11.99 12.72 -17.95
C ASP A 489 -12.67 14.10 -17.80
N SER A 490 -13.76 14.17 -17.05
CA SER A 490 -14.43 15.44 -16.74
C SER A 490 -13.41 16.44 -16.19
N CYS A 491 -13.44 17.68 -16.70
CA CYS A 491 -12.55 18.74 -16.24
C CYS A 491 -12.60 18.94 -14.72
N CYS A 492 -13.76 18.69 -14.10
CA CYS A 492 -13.93 18.72 -12.65
C CYS A 492 -13.13 17.62 -11.95
N ASN A 493 -13.25 16.38 -12.42
CA ASN A 493 -12.53 15.24 -11.84
C ASN A 493 -11.01 15.43 -11.95
N LEU A 494 -10.52 15.96 -13.09
CA LEU A 494 -9.08 16.20 -13.29
C LEU A 494 -8.54 17.31 -12.40
N LEU A 495 -9.29 18.41 -12.24
CA LEU A 495 -8.91 19.47 -11.32
C LEU A 495 -8.86 18.95 -9.88
N GLU A 496 -9.82 18.14 -9.47
CA GLU A 496 -9.91 17.57 -8.12
C GLU A 496 -8.83 16.52 -7.82
N SER A 497 -8.67 15.53 -8.70
CA SER A 497 -7.83 14.35 -8.46
C SER A 497 -6.34 14.60 -8.62
N VAL A 498 -5.93 15.49 -9.54
CA VAL A 498 -4.52 15.66 -9.92
C VAL A 498 -3.95 17.02 -9.49
N TYR A 499 -4.75 18.09 -9.47
CA TYR A 499 -4.21 19.45 -9.47
C TYR A 499 -4.58 20.32 -8.26
N TRP A 500 -5.74 20.13 -7.63
CA TRP A 500 -6.25 21.09 -6.63
C TRP A 500 -5.42 21.12 -5.34
N LYS A 501 -5.17 19.96 -4.71
CA LYS A 501 -4.37 19.87 -3.46
C LYS A 501 -2.99 20.58 -3.57
N PRO A 502 -2.22 20.38 -4.66
CA PRO A 502 -0.96 21.09 -4.90
C PRO A 502 -1.03 22.62 -5.00
N ILE A 503 -2.11 23.17 -5.57
CA ILE A 503 -2.18 24.58 -5.98
C ILE A 503 -3.13 25.42 -5.15
N GLU A 504 -3.96 24.81 -4.28
CA GLU A 504 -4.99 25.49 -3.48
C GLU A 504 -4.44 26.70 -2.70
N ALA A 505 -3.33 26.52 -1.98
CA ALA A 505 -2.69 27.59 -1.22
C ALA A 505 -2.22 28.75 -2.12
N ARG A 506 -1.80 28.45 -3.35
CA ARG A 506 -1.36 29.46 -4.34
C ARG A 506 -2.55 30.14 -5.00
N VAL A 507 -3.59 29.39 -5.37
CA VAL A 507 -4.84 29.94 -5.91
C VAL A 507 -5.47 30.90 -4.90
N ALA A 508 -5.51 30.53 -3.62
CA ALA A 508 -6.10 31.36 -2.57
C ALA A 508 -5.39 32.72 -2.35
N THR A 509 -4.10 32.81 -2.71
CA THR A 509 -3.24 33.98 -2.46
C THR A 509 -2.90 34.77 -3.73
N SER A 510 -2.94 34.12 -4.90
CA SER A 510 -2.40 34.62 -6.17
C SER A 510 -3.44 34.61 -7.30
N SER A 511 -4.71 34.34 -6.98
CA SER A 511 -5.82 34.30 -7.93
C SER A 511 -7.14 34.76 -7.28
N ASP A 512 -8.07 35.23 -8.10
CA ASP A 512 -9.48 35.48 -7.75
C ASP A 512 -10.41 34.31 -8.13
N LEU A 513 -9.84 33.16 -8.52
CA LEU A 513 -10.59 31.92 -8.70
C LEU A 513 -11.35 31.54 -7.40
N PRO A 514 -12.53 30.92 -7.51
CA PRO A 514 -13.33 30.61 -6.33
C PRO A 514 -12.58 29.67 -5.38
N LYS A 515 -12.76 29.91 -4.08
CA LYS A 515 -12.10 29.15 -3.01
C LYS A 515 -13.02 28.04 -2.51
N ARG A 516 -12.44 27.00 -1.94
CA ARG A 516 -13.20 25.94 -1.26
C ARG A 516 -13.80 26.49 0.04
N ILE A 517 -15.08 26.19 0.30
CA ILE A 517 -15.80 26.56 1.53
C ILE A 517 -16.29 25.27 2.20
N ASN A 518 -16.03 25.10 3.49
CA ASN A 518 -16.56 24.03 4.37
C ASN A 518 -16.31 22.57 3.94
N ASN A 519 -15.21 22.26 3.25
CA ASN A 519 -14.89 20.90 2.77
C ASN A 519 -15.94 20.26 1.83
N GLU A 520 -17.09 20.92 1.60
CA GLU A 520 -18.13 20.45 0.69
C GLU A 520 -17.66 20.55 -0.75
N MET A 521 -17.88 19.44 -1.44
CA MET A 521 -17.30 19.10 -2.73
C MET A 521 -18.20 19.67 -3.82
N TYR A 522 -17.93 20.91 -4.19
CA TYR A 522 -18.42 21.46 -5.44
C TYR A 522 -17.19 21.68 -6.29
N CYS A 523 -17.09 20.98 -7.43
CA CYS A 523 -16.19 21.36 -8.51
C CYS A 523 -16.18 22.88 -8.53
N ILE A 524 -15.03 23.48 -8.27
CA ILE A 524 -14.89 24.93 -8.18
C ILE A 524 -15.19 25.43 -9.57
N THR A 525 -16.47 25.69 -9.81
CA THR A 525 -16.95 26.21 -11.06
C THR A 525 -16.39 27.61 -11.07
N ALA A 526 -15.32 27.77 -11.84
CA ALA A 526 -15.15 29.01 -12.53
C ALA A 526 -16.43 29.19 -13.36
N LYS A 527 -17.47 29.73 -12.71
CA LYS A 527 -18.69 30.18 -13.40
C LYS A 527 -18.21 31.03 -14.56
N GLN A 528 -18.96 31.02 -15.65
CA GLN A 528 -18.66 31.87 -16.80
C GLN A 528 -18.21 33.26 -16.32
N GLY A 529 -16.98 33.65 -16.67
CA GLY A 529 -16.32 34.75 -15.99
C GLY A 529 -14.86 34.90 -16.39
N THR A 530 -14.29 36.06 -16.05
CA THR A 530 -12.87 36.35 -16.24
C THR A 530 -12.19 36.44 -14.88
N TYR A 531 -11.11 35.69 -14.75
CA TYR A 531 -10.32 35.50 -13.54
C TYR A 531 -8.91 36.05 -13.75
N THR A 532 -8.34 36.62 -12.69
CA THR A 532 -7.02 37.23 -12.67
C THR A 532 -6.03 36.32 -11.94
N LEU A 533 -4.93 35.99 -12.60
CA LEU A 533 -3.74 35.40 -11.97
C LEU A 533 -2.71 36.50 -11.70
N ARG A 534 -2.24 36.58 -10.46
CA ARG A 534 -1.26 37.56 -9.99
C ARG A 534 -0.03 36.84 -9.47
N ASN A 535 1.07 36.87 -10.22
CA ASN A 535 2.33 36.26 -9.85
C ASN A 535 2.18 34.80 -9.41
N PHE A 536 1.43 34.03 -10.19
CA PHE A 536 1.20 32.61 -9.90
C PHE A 536 2.47 31.80 -10.18
N VAL A 537 3.06 31.22 -9.13
CA VAL A 537 4.28 30.39 -9.21
C VAL A 537 3.89 28.91 -9.14
N PHE A 538 4.35 28.13 -10.11
CA PHE A 538 4.19 26.67 -10.13
C PHE A 538 5.22 26.00 -9.23
N ASP A 539 4.79 25.03 -8.43
CA ASP A 539 5.65 24.28 -7.53
C ASP A 539 6.30 23.08 -8.24
N THR A 540 7.62 22.98 -8.19
CA THR A 540 8.42 21.93 -8.86
C THR A 540 8.25 20.56 -8.23
N GLN A 541 7.71 20.48 -7.01
CA GLN A 541 7.48 19.23 -6.27
C GLN A 541 6.51 18.28 -6.98
N HIS A 542 5.69 18.79 -7.90
CA HIS A 542 4.64 18.05 -8.59
C HIS A 542 5.04 17.60 -10.01
N ILE A 543 6.26 17.89 -10.44
CA ILE A 543 6.80 17.36 -11.69
C ILE A 543 7.34 15.96 -11.41
N PRO A 544 6.98 14.94 -12.22
CA PRO A 544 7.48 13.58 -12.01
C PRO A 544 9.00 13.56 -11.97
N LYS A 545 9.58 13.00 -10.90
CA LYS A 545 11.04 12.98 -10.61
C LYS A 545 11.88 12.34 -11.73
N PHE A 546 11.27 11.53 -12.58
CA PHE A 546 11.91 10.86 -13.74
C PHE A 546 11.86 11.69 -15.05
N SER A 547 11.33 12.91 -15.04
CA SER A 547 11.31 13.78 -16.22
C SER A 547 12.74 14.13 -16.63
N LEU A 548 13.10 13.96 -17.90
CA LEU A 548 14.47 14.23 -18.39
C LEU A 548 14.63 15.72 -18.75
N PRO A 549 15.80 16.34 -18.53
CA PRO A 549 16.03 17.74 -18.91
C PRO A 549 15.69 18.01 -20.38
N GLY A 550 15.19 19.20 -20.71
CA GLY A 550 14.81 19.58 -22.07
C GLY A 550 13.54 20.44 -22.14
N SER A 551 13.11 20.71 -23.36
CA SER A 551 11.92 21.53 -23.62
C SER A 551 10.68 20.66 -23.73
N TYR A 552 9.66 20.99 -22.97
CA TYR A 552 8.38 20.32 -22.92
C TYR A 552 7.29 21.23 -23.47
N ARG A 553 6.32 20.60 -24.13
CA ARG A 553 5.10 21.22 -24.61
C ARG A 553 3.93 20.39 -24.10
N VAL A 554 3.02 21.02 -23.38
CA VAL A 554 1.81 20.38 -22.87
C VAL A 554 0.62 21.00 -23.56
N ASP A 555 -0.13 20.17 -24.27
CA ASP A 555 -1.35 20.59 -24.94
C ASP A 555 -2.54 20.09 -24.12
N PHE A 556 -3.32 21.02 -23.56
CA PHE A 556 -4.57 20.77 -22.86
C PHE A 556 -5.74 20.97 -23.82
N TYR A 557 -6.55 19.93 -23.95
CA TYR A 557 -7.72 19.88 -24.82
C TYR A 557 -8.99 19.94 -24.00
N PHE A 558 -9.95 20.73 -24.45
CA PHE A 558 -11.26 20.90 -23.83
C PHE A 558 -12.35 20.49 -24.84
N TYR A 559 -13.11 19.46 -24.50
CA TYR A 559 -14.16 18.89 -25.34
C TYR A 559 -15.54 19.17 -24.75
N LYS A 560 -16.48 19.65 -25.58
CA LYS A 560 -17.89 19.70 -25.20
C LYS A 560 -18.56 18.41 -25.62
N MET A 561 -19.21 17.77 -24.67
CA MET A 561 -19.89 16.50 -24.86
C MET A 561 -20.88 16.56 -26.04
N PRO A 562 -20.93 15.54 -26.93
CA PRO A 562 -20.22 14.27 -26.80
C PRO A 562 -18.76 14.27 -27.29
N ASP A 563 -18.32 15.08 -28.27
CA ASP A 563 -16.91 15.00 -28.73
C ASP A 563 -16.38 16.23 -29.53
N ASN A 564 -17.05 17.38 -29.46
CA ASN A 564 -16.53 18.55 -30.20
C ASN A 564 -15.40 19.22 -29.39
N GLU A 565 -14.16 19.07 -29.86
CA GLU A 565 -12.99 19.82 -29.35
C GLU A 565 -13.22 21.32 -29.57
N LEU A 566 -13.30 22.09 -28.49
CA LEU A 566 -13.60 23.51 -28.54
C LEU A 566 -12.40 24.39 -28.22
N SER A 567 -11.49 23.92 -27.38
CA SER A 567 -10.33 24.73 -27.02
C SER A 567 -9.09 23.90 -26.80
N THR A 568 -7.97 24.54 -27.10
CA THR A 568 -6.65 23.96 -26.93
C THR A 568 -5.74 25.01 -26.31
N LEU A 569 -5.30 24.76 -25.08
CA LEU A 569 -4.32 25.59 -24.39
C LEU A 569 -2.96 24.88 -24.44
N ARG A 570 -1.96 25.56 -24.99
CA ARG A 570 -0.60 25.04 -25.09
C ARG A 570 0.31 25.75 -24.10
N VAL A 571 1.07 24.96 -23.37
CA VAL A 571 2.01 25.43 -22.34
C VAL A 571 3.40 24.93 -22.67
N PHE A 572 4.38 25.84 -22.64
CA PHE A 572 5.78 25.52 -22.84
C PHE A 572 6.57 25.60 -21.55
N ILE A 573 7.38 24.58 -21.35
CA ILE A 573 8.13 24.32 -20.13
C ILE A 573 9.56 23.98 -20.51
N LYS A 574 10.53 24.44 -19.73
CA LYS A 574 11.92 24.01 -19.82
C LYS A 574 12.35 23.44 -18.48
N LEU A 575 12.80 22.20 -18.50
CA LEU A 575 13.41 21.53 -17.36
C LEU A 575 14.92 21.58 -17.53
N LEU A 576 15.62 22.17 -16.56
CA LEU A 576 17.07 22.34 -16.56
C LEU A 576 17.79 21.10 -16.02
#